data_AF-A0AAV4JB63-F1
#
_entry.id   AF-A0AAV4JB63-F1
#
_cell.length_a   1.000
_cell.length_b   1.000
_cell.length_c   1.000
_cell.angle_alpha   90.00
_cell.angle_beta   90.00
_cell.angle_gamma   90.00
#
_symmetry.space_group_name_H-M   'P 1'
#
loop_
_entity.id
_entity.type
_entity.pdbx_description
1 polymer ?
#
loop_
_entity_poly.entity_id
_entity_poly.type
_entity_poly.pdbx_seq_one_letter_code
_entity_poly.pdbx_strand_id
1 'polypeptide(L)'
;MTIIYQYRVATTSLGGFLKLLRAWRGSVYKLMYKELVIFVSLYALVSSVYRLALTQKQKRKFESLAMDLHSVSTAIPLSFVLGFYVTIIVQRWWEQFTNVPWPDRVVLVVVVVEVVVVVIVVVVILVVVVVLIVVTIVVVVVVVVVIVIVVVEIVVVVLLVVVKVVKVVVVLEAEVVVVVVVV
;
A
#
# COMPACT_ATOMS: atom_id res chain seq x y z
N MET A 1 -15.78 -0.95 22.53
CA MET A 1 -16.36 -0.16 21.43
C MET A 1 -15.69 1.20 21.44
N THR A 2 -15.02 1.58 20.35
CA THR A 2 -14.40 2.90 20.17
C THR A 2 -15.49 3.95 19.93
N ILE A 3 -15.30 5.15 20.47
CA ILE A 3 -16.29 6.25 20.37
C ILE A 3 -15.57 7.44 19.76
N ILE A 4 -15.98 7.80 18.54
CA ILE A 4 -15.39 8.90 17.79
C ILE A 4 -16.20 10.16 18.09
N TYR A 5 -15.62 11.09 18.85
CA TYR A 5 -16.23 12.39 19.18
C TYR A 5 -15.44 13.59 18.65
N GLN A 6 -14.38 13.35 17.87
CA GLN A 6 -13.46 14.38 17.35
C GLN A 6 -14.20 15.55 16.66
N TYR A 7 -15.19 15.24 15.81
CA TYR A 7 -15.98 16.26 15.13
C TYR A 7 -16.76 17.19 16.09
N ARG A 8 -17.21 16.67 17.25
CA ARG A 8 -17.98 17.45 18.25
C ARG A 8 -17.11 18.43 19.04
N VAL A 9 -15.79 18.26 18.99
CA VAL A 9 -14.79 19.08 19.71
C VAL A 9 -13.89 19.84 18.73
N ALA A 10 -14.21 19.84 17.43
CA ALA A 10 -13.42 20.52 16.42
C ALA A 10 -13.43 22.05 16.58
N THR A 11 -14.47 22.63 17.18
CA THR A 11 -14.58 24.06 17.46
C THR A 11 -14.60 24.35 18.96
N THR A 12 -13.85 25.36 19.38
CA THR A 12 -13.76 25.81 20.77
C THR A 12 -14.96 26.68 21.14
N SER A 13 -16.13 26.05 21.29
CA SER A 13 -17.33 26.72 21.80
C SER A 13 -17.44 26.61 23.33
N LEU A 14 -17.95 27.63 24.00
CA LEU A 14 -18.18 27.67 25.45
C LEU A 14 -19.00 26.47 25.98
N GLY A 15 -19.87 25.88 25.15
CA GLY A 15 -20.69 24.72 25.50
C GLY A 15 -20.19 23.38 24.96
N GLY A 16 -19.01 23.30 24.35
CA GLY A 16 -18.50 22.09 23.68
C GLY A 16 -18.36 20.90 24.64
N PHE A 17 -17.63 21.08 25.74
CA PHE A 17 -17.44 20.04 26.75
C PHE A 17 -18.73 19.68 27.50
N LEU A 18 -19.61 20.65 27.77
CA LEU A 18 -20.88 20.40 28.44
C LEU A 18 -21.80 19.46 27.60
N LYS A 19 -21.74 19.58 26.27
CA LYS A 19 -22.42 18.65 25.35
C LYS A 19 -21.86 17.22 25.44
N LEU A 20 -20.56 17.03 25.71
CA LEU A 20 -19.95 15.71 25.89
C LEU A 20 -20.37 15.06 27.22
N LEU A 21 -20.46 15.84 28.30
CA LEU A 21 -20.94 15.32 29.60
C LEU A 21 -22.36 14.75 29.51
N ARG A 22 -23.21 15.30 28.63
CA ARG A 22 -24.56 14.76 28.42
C ARG A 22 -24.60 13.48 27.57
N ALA A 23 -23.49 13.06 26.97
CA ALA A 23 -23.47 11.85 26.15
C ALA A 23 -23.61 10.59 27.03
N TRP A 24 -24.39 9.60 26.58
CA TRP A 24 -24.59 8.33 27.30
C TRP A 24 -23.70 7.19 26.79
N ARG A 25 -23.42 7.14 25.48
CA ARG A 25 -22.62 6.06 24.89
C ARG A 25 -21.15 6.23 25.29
N GLY A 26 -20.66 5.29 26.12
CA GLY A 26 -19.31 5.23 26.70
C GLY A 26 -18.90 6.47 27.48
N SER A 27 -19.86 7.13 28.10
CA SER A 27 -19.58 8.08 29.17
C SER A 27 -19.24 7.36 30.47
N VAL A 28 -18.58 8.10 31.36
CA VAL A 28 -18.21 7.63 32.70
C VAL A 28 -19.44 7.16 33.49
N TYR A 29 -20.60 7.79 33.28
CA TYR A 29 -21.86 7.39 33.93
C TYR A 29 -22.26 5.95 33.59
N LYS A 30 -22.18 5.56 32.31
CA LYS A 30 -22.51 4.19 31.90
C LYS A 30 -21.51 3.18 32.44
N LEU A 31 -20.27 3.59 32.72
CA LEU A 31 -19.25 2.73 33.29
C LEU A 31 -19.43 2.54 34.81
N MET A 32 -19.75 3.62 35.53
CA MET A 32 -19.75 3.65 37.00
C MET A 32 -21.13 3.48 37.66
N TYR A 33 -22.23 3.39 36.90
CA TYR A 33 -23.57 3.43 37.50
C TYR A 33 -23.83 2.29 38.49
N LYS A 34 -23.27 1.09 38.27
CA LYS A 34 -23.48 -0.06 39.16
C LYS A 34 -22.77 0.15 40.50
N GLU A 35 -21.53 0.58 40.44
CA GLU A 35 -20.68 0.89 41.59
C GLU A 35 -21.28 2.05 42.38
N LEU A 36 -21.78 3.07 41.70
CA LEU A 36 -22.44 4.21 42.32
C LEU A 36 -23.73 3.79 43.04
N VAL A 37 -24.57 2.96 42.43
CA VAL A 37 -25.80 2.46 43.07
C VAL A 37 -25.48 1.64 44.31
N ILE A 38 -24.47 0.75 44.23
CA ILE A 38 -24.02 -0.04 45.38
C ILE A 38 -23.50 0.89 46.49
N PHE A 39 -22.65 1.87 46.16
CA PHE A 39 -22.11 2.82 47.12
C PHE A 39 -23.22 3.64 47.82
N VAL A 40 -24.14 4.21 47.05
CA VAL A 40 -25.26 4.99 47.59
C VAL A 40 -26.17 4.12 48.46
N SER A 41 -26.43 2.87 48.05
CA SER A 41 -27.25 1.95 48.85
C SER A 41 -26.62 1.60 50.19
N LEU A 42 -25.31 1.31 50.22
CA LEU A 42 -24.58 1.03 51.46
C LEU A 42 -24.49 2.27 52.35
N TYR A 43 -24.22 3.44 51.77
CA TYR A 43 -24.19 4.70 52.51
C TYR A 43 -25.57 5.02 53.12
N ALA A 44 -26.65 4.85 52.36
CA ALA A 44 -28.01 5.04 52.84
C ALA A 44 -28.36 4.04 53.96
N LEU A 45 -27.92 2.79 53.85
CA LEU A 45 -28.10 1.77 54.89
C LEU A 45 -27.38 2.17 56.20
N VAL A 46 -26.11 2.55 56.12
CA VAL A 46 -25.34 3.03 57.29
C VAL A 46 -25.98 4.28 57.90
N SER A 47 -26.41 5.22 57.07
CA SER A 47 -27.11 6.43 57.53
C SER A 47 -28.43 6.10 58.23
N SER A 48 -29.19 5.15 57.70
CA SER A 48 -30.46 4.70 58.28
C SER A 48 -30.24 4.00 59.61
N VAL A 49 -29.22 3.14 59.72
CA VAL A 49 -28.85 2.46 60.97
C VAL A 49 -28.41 3.48 62.03
N TYR A 50 -27.57 4.45 61.67
CA TYR A 50 -27.16 5.51 62.59
C TYR A 50 -28.36 6.34 63.08
N ARG A 51 -29.31 6.70 62.20
CA ARG A 51 -30.46 7.54 62.57
C ARG A 51 -31.53 6.79 63.37
N LEU A 52 -31.92 5.60 62.91
CA LEU A 52 -33.11 4.89 63.38
C LEU A 52 -32.81 3.81 64.43
N ALA A 53 -31.62 3.20 64.42
CA ALA A 53 -31.32 2.03 65.26
C ALA A 53 -30.34 2.33 66.40
N LEU A 54 -29.41 3.28 66.26
CA LEU A 54 -28.38 3.52 67.27
C LEU A 54 -28.86 4.38 68.46
N THR A 55 -28.51 3.94 69.66
CA THR A 55 -28.71 4.70 70.92
C THR A 55 -27.64 5.78 71.08
N GLN A 56 -27.91 6.83 71.87
CA GLN A 56 -27.01 8.00 72.03
C GLN A 56 -25.56 7.65 72.41
N LYS A 57 -25.34 6.64 73.24
CA LYS A 57 -23.98 6.17 73.61
C LYS A 57 -23.25 5.53 72.42
N GLN A 58 -23.95 4.78 71.57
CA GLN A 58 -23.40 4.13 70.38
C GLN A 58 -23.10 5.16 69.28
N LYS A 59 -23.96 6.18 69.14
CA LYS A 59 -23.74 7.30 68.19
C LYS A 59 -22.41 8.00 68.42
N ARG A 60 -22.06 8.33 69.68
CA ARG A 60 -20.76 8.95 70.02
C ARG A 60 -19.56 8.07 69.66
N LYS A 61 -19.66 6.76 69.86
CA LYS A 61 -18.59 5.82 69.45
C LYS A 61 -18.45 5.76 67.93
N PHE A 62 -19.58 5.74 67.21
CA PHE A 62 -19.59 5.77 65.75
C PHE A 62 -18.99 7.07 65.20
N GLU A 63 -19.30 8.21 65.80
CA GLU A 63 -18.72 9.51 65.44
C GLU A 63 -17.21 9.56 65.65
N SER A 64 -16.71 9.04 66.76
CA SER A 64 -15.26 8.91 66.99
C SER A 64 -14.59 8.08 65.89
N LEU A 65 -15.15 6.91 65.58
CA LEU A 65 -14.62 6.03 64.53
C LEU A 65 -14.67 6.69 63.14
N ALA A 66 -15.74 7.43 62.84
CA ALA A 66 -15.86 8.16 61.58
C ALA A 66 -14.81 9.27 61.45
N MET A 67 -14.49 9.98 62.54
CA MET A 67 -13.41 10.96 62.57
C MET A 67 -12.04 10.30 62.35
N ASP A 68 -11.79 9.16 62.98
CA ASP A 68 -10.55 8.40 62.81
C ASP A 68 -10.37 7.97 61.34
N LEU A 69 -11.42 7.40 60.73
CA LEU A 69 -11.42 7.01 59.31
C LEU A 69 -11.23 8.20 58.36
N HIS A 70 -11.82 9.34 58.67
CA HIS A 70 -11.68 10.56 57.87
C HIS A 70 -10.22 11.07 57.87
N SER A 71 -9.55 10.99 59.01
CA SER A 71 -8.13 11.38 59.13
C SER A 71 -7.23 10.50 58.26
N VAL A 72 -7.47 9.19 58.26
CA VAL A 72 -6.73 8.21 57.44
C VAL A 72 -6.99 8.42 55.95
N SER A 73 -8.24 8.66 55.55
CA SER A 73 -8.59 8.90 54.14
C SER A 73 -7.91 10.16 53.57
N THR A 74 -7.67 11.17 54.40
CA THR A 74 -7.04 12.43 53.97
C THR A 74 -5.52 12.31 53.90
N ALA A 75 -4.93 11.41 54.70
CA ALA A 75 -3.49 11.18 54.73
C ALA A 75 -2.96 10.50 53.45
N ILE A 76 -3.79 9.73 52.74
CA ILE A 76 -3.37 8.97 51.54
C ILE A 76 -3.66 9.79 50.27
N PRO A 77 -2.65 10.23 49.50
CA PRO A 77 -2.85 10.99 48.27
C PRO A 77 -3.23 10.06 47.10
N LEU A 78 -4.44 9.51 47.12
CA LEU A 78 -4.93 8.58 46.09
C LEU A 78 -4.90 9.17 44.68
N SER A 79 -5.18 10.47 44.54
CA SER A 79 -5.16 11.16 43.25
C SER A 79 -3.79 11.11 42.57
N PHE A 80 -2.71 11.17 43.35
CA PHE A 80 -1.35 11.11 42.82
C PHE A 80 -1.06 9.73 42.22
N VAL A 81 -1.30 8.67 43.00
CA VAL A 81 -1.07 7.28 42.56
C VAL A 81 -1.94 6.92 41.36
N LEU A 82 -3.21 7.33 41.38
CA LEU A 82 -4.13 7.11 40.26
C LEU A 82 -3.64 7.84 38.99
N GLY A 83 -3.09 9.04 39.13
CA GLY A 83 -2.50 9.80 38.02
C GLY A 83 -1.37 9.04 37.32
N PHE A 84 -0.40 8.50 38.06
CA PHE A 84 0.66 7.67 37.46
C PHE A 84 0.11 6.41 36.82
N TYR A 85 -0.79 5.72 37.53
CA TYR A 85 -1.37 4.48 37.06
C TYR A 85 -2.12 4.66 35.73
N VAL A 86 -2.97 5.68 35.64
CA VAL A 86 -3.71 6.00 34.41
C VAL A 86 -2.76 6.41 33.29
N THR A 87 -1.71 7.18 33.58
CA THR A 87 -0.72 7.59 32.57
C THR A 87 -0.04 6.38 31.93
N ILE A 88 0.38 5.40 32.74
CA ILE A 88 0.98 4.15 32.25
C ILE A 88 -0.02 3.36 31.40
N ILE A 89 -1.27 3.24 31.83
CA ILE A 89 -2.30 2.53 31.05
C ILE A 89 -2.53 3.19 29.69
N VAL A 90 -2.67 4.52 29.67
CA VAL A 90 -2.91 5.27 28.43
C VAL A 90 -1.72 5.13 27.47
N GLN A 91 -0.50 5.20 28.00
CA GLN A 91 0.70 4.98 27.19
C GLN A 91 0.72 3.58 26.56
N ARG A 92 0.51 2.52 27.36
CA ARG A 92 0.47 1.14 26.85
C ARG A 92 -0.66 0.91 25.87
N TRP A 93 -1.82 1.51 26.10
CA TRP A 93 -2.95 1.43 25.19
C TRP A 93 -2.62 2.06 23.83
N TRP A 94 -1.93 3.22 23.84
CA TRP A 94 -1.49 3.87 22.61
C TRP A 94 -0.42 3.06 21.87
N GLU A 95 0.57 2.52 22.59
CA GLU A 95 1.59 1.64 22.03
C GLU A 95 0.97 0.39 21.37
N GLN A 96 -0.03 -0.22 22.02
CA GLN A 96 -0.79 -1.34 21.44
C GLN A 96 -1.52 -0.92 20.16
N PHE A 97 -2.14 0.27 20.16
CA PHE A 97 -2.84 0.79 18.99
C PHE A 97 -1.89 1.05 17.80
N THR A 98 -0.71 1.62 18.05
CA THR A 98 0.28 1.89 16.99
C THR A 98 0.97 0.63 16.46
N ASN A 99 1.04 -0.43 17.27
CA ASN A 99 1.63 -1.71 16.87
C ASN A 99 0.69 -2.57 16.02
N VAL A 100 -0.56 -2.15 15.81
CA VAL A 100 -1.46 -2.82 14.85
C VAL A 100 -0.90 -2.62 13.44
N PRO A 101 -0.51 -3.69 12.72
CA PRO A 101 0.09 -3.57 11.40
C PRO A 101 -0.96 -3.12 10.38
N TRP A 102 -0.65 -2.05 9.65
CA TRP A 102 -1.47 -1.55 8.55
C TRP A 102 -0.91 -2.03 7.20
N PRO A 103 -1.76 -2.58 6.31
CA PRO A 103 -1.29 -3.15 5.04
C PRO A 103 -0.84 -2.08 4.03
N ASP A 104 -1.16 -0.80 4.25
CA ASP A 104 -0.96 0.31 3.32
C ASP A 104 0.45 0.37 2.73
N ARG A 105 1.48 0.23 3.56
CA ARG A 105 2.89 0.26 3.11
C ARG A 105 3.24 -0.94 2.26
N VAL A 106 2.78 -2.13 2.65
CA VAL A 106 3.07 -3.38 1.94
C VAL A 106 2.38 -3.37 0.58
N VAL A 107 1.11 -2.96 0.54
CA VAL A 107 0.33 -2.84 -0.70
C VAL A 107 1.00 -1.85 -1.66
N LEU A 108 1.43 -0.68 -1.18
CA LEU A 108 2.10 0.30 -2.03
C LEU A 108 3.41 -0.25 -2.63
N VAL A 109 4.21 -0.96 -1.82
CA VAL A 109 5.44 -1.60 -2.31
C VAL A 109 5.13 -2.66 -3.37
N VAL A 110 4.16 -3.53 -3.12
CA VAL A 110 3.77 -4.58 -4.08
C VAL A 110 3.30 -3.98 -5.40
N VAL A 111 2.42 -2.97 -5.37
CA VAL A 111 1.92 -2.30 -6.57
C VAL A 111 3.06 -1.64 -7.36
N VAL A 112 3.98 -0.94 -6.68
CA VAL A 112 5.12 -0.31 -7.35
C VAL A 112 6.02 -1.36 -8.00
N VAL A 113 6.32 -2.45 -7.29
CA VAL A 113 7.16 -3.54 -7.82
C VAL A 113 6.49 -4.18 -9.05
N GLU A 114 5.20 -4.48 -8.98
CA GLU A 114 4.47 -5.05 -10.12
C GLU A 114 4.50 -4.12 -11.34
N VAL A 115 4.23 -2.83 -11.16
CA VAL A 115 4.28 -1.84 -12.26
C VAL A 115 5.68 -1.75 -12.87
N VAL A 116 6.72 -1.68 -12.04
CA VAL A 116 8.12 -1.60 -12.52
C VAL A 116 8.49 -2.86 -13.31
N VAL A 117 8.14 -4.04 -12.81
CA VAL A 117 8.40 -5.32 -13.51
C VAL A 117 7.69 -5.35 -14.85
N VAL A 118 6.40 -4.97 -14.91
CA VAL A 118 5.64 -4.92 -16.16
C VAL A 118 6.26 -3.95 -17.16
N VAL A 119 6.66 -2.76 -16.72
CA VAL A 119 7.32 -1.77 -17.59
C VAL A 119 8.63 -2.32 -18.16
N ILE A 120 9.47 -2.94 -17.33
CA ILE A 120 10.74 -3.54 -17.77
C ILE A 120 10.46 -4.63 -18.81
N VAL A 121 9.53 -5.55 -18.52
CA VAL A 121 9.18 -6.65 -19.44
C VAL A 121 8.69 -6.11 -20.77
N VAL A 122 7.80 -5.12 -20.78
CA VAL A 122 7.30 -4.49 -22.02
C VAL A 122 8.43 -3.84 -22.81
N VAL A 123 9.32 -3.08 -22.15
CA VAL A 123 10.46 -2.45 -22.83
C VAL A 123 11.38 -3.51 -23.43
N VAL A 124 11.70 -4.58 -22.70
CA VAL A 124 12.53 -5.68 -23.20
C VAL A 124 11.89 -6.35 -24.42
N ILE A 125 10.59 -6.65 -24.36
CA ILE A 125 9.85 -7.23 -25.49
C ILE A 125 9.92 -6.31 -26.70
N LEU A 126 9.68 -5.01 -26.52
CA LEU A 126 9.75 -4.03 -27.61
C LEU A 126 11.14 -3.98 -28.24
N VAL A 127 12.21 -3.95 -27.43
CA VAL A 127 13.60 -3.97 -27.91
C VAL A 127 13.88 -5.23 -28.73
N VAL A 128 13.47 -6.40 -28.22
CA VAL A 128 13.66 -7.68 -28.93
C VAL A 128 12.92 -7.69 -30.26
N VAL A 129 11.67 -7.22 -30.29
CA VAL A 129 10.87 -7.13 -31.52
C VAL A 129 11.54 -6.21 -32.54
N VAL A 130 12.03 -5.03 -32.12
CA VAL A 130 12.74 -4.11 -33.01
C VAL A 130 13.99 -4.76 -33.59
N VAL A 131 14.80 -5.44 -32.76
CA VAL A 131 16.01 -6.15 -33.22
C VAL A 131 15.65 -7.22 -34.25
N LEU A 132 14.62 -8.03 -34.00
CA LEU A 132 14.18 -9.07 -34.94
C LEU A 132 13.72 -8.47 -36.28
N ILE A 133 13.00 -7.36 -36.25
CA ILE A 133 12.59 -6.64 -37.47
C ILE A 133 13.82 -6.17 -38.25
N VAL A 134 14.79 -5.54 -37.59
CA VAL A 134 16.03 -5.07 -38.22
C VAL A 134 16.80 -6.23 -38.83
N VAL A 135 16.99 -7.33 -38.10
CA VAL A 135 17.66 -8.53 -38.61
C VAL A 135 16.94 -9.08 -39.84
N THR A 136 15.61 -9.16 -39.78
CA THR A 136 14.80 -9.63 -40.92
C THR A 136 14.99 -8.74 -42.13
N ILE A 137 14.94 -7.41 -41.96
CA ILE A 137 15.18 -6.44 -43.04
C ILE A 137 16.58 -6.63 -43.63
N VAL A 138 17.61 -6.74 -42.80
CA VAL A 138 19.00 -6.93 -43.26
C VAL A 138 19.13 -8.23 -44.06
N VAL A 139 18.56 -9.33 -43.57
CA VAL A 139 18.57 -10.62 -44.28
C VAL A 139 17.88 -10.49 -45.64
N VAL A 140 16.70 -9.86 -45.69
CA VAL A 140 15.97 -9.63 -46.94
C VAL A 140 16.81 -8.80 -47.92
N VAL A 141 17.43 -7.71 -47.46
CA VAL A 141 18.29 -6.86 -48.29
C VAL A 141 19.48 -7.65 -48.84
N VAL A 142 20.17 -8.44 -47.99
CA VAL A 142 21.30 -9.27 -48.41
C VAL A 142 20.86 -10.29 -49.46
N VAL A 143 19.73 -10.98 -49.25
CA VAL A 143 19.18 -11.94 -50.21
C VAL A 143 18.86 -11.27 -51.54
N VAL A 144 18.21 -10.11 -51.53
CA VAL A 144 17.90 -9.34 -52.75
C VAL A 144 19.18 -8.94 -53.48
N VAL A 145 20.20 -8.44 -52.78
CA VAL A 145 21.49 -8.06 -53.38
C VAL A 145 22.17 -9.26 -54.02
N VAL A 146 22.21 -10.42 -53.35
CA VAL A 146 22.78 -11.66 -53.90
C VAL A 146 22.03 -12.10 -55.16
N ILE A 147 20.69 -12.06 -55.15
CA ILE A 147 19.88 -12.40 -56.33
C ILE A 147 20.23 -11.47 -57.50
N VAL A 148 20.32 -10.15 -57.26
CA VAL A 148 20.67 -9.18 -58.30
C VAL A 148 22.07 -9.48 -58.88
N ILE A 149 23.06 -9.75 -58.04
CA ILE A 149 24.42 -10.08 -58.50
C ILE A 149 24.41 -11.33 -59.39
N VAL A 150 23.75 -12.41 -58.95
CA VAL A 150 23.65 -13.66 -59.71
C VAL A 150 22.96 -13.43 -61.06
N VAL A 151 21.87 -12.66 -61.08
CA VAL A 151 21.17 -12.32 -62.33
C VAL A 151 22.07 -11.55 -63.28
N VAL A 152 22.83 -10.57 -62.78
CA VAL A 152 23.79 -9.79 -63.59
C VAL A 152 24.88 -10.69 -64.16
N GLU A 153 25.47 -11.58 -63.34
CA GLU A 153 26.47 -12.55 -63.81
C GLU A 153 25.93 -13.46 -64.91
N ILE A 154 24.72 -14.01 -64.75
CA ILE A 154 24.07 -14.84 -65.78
C ILE A 154 23.88 -14.04 -67.07
N VAL A 155 23.38 -12.80 -67.00
CA VAL A 155 23.18 -11.95 -68.17
C VAL A 155 24.50 -11.67 -68.90
N VAL A 156 25.57 -11.37 -68.16
CA VAL A 156 26.90 -11.13 -68.73
C VAL A 156 27.44 -12.38 -69.42
N VAL A 157 27.33 -13.55 -68.79
CA VAL A 157 27.76 -14.83 -69.36
C VAL A 157 27.00 -15.14 -70.65
N VAL A 158 25.66 -14.99 -70.63
CA VAL A 158 24.83 -15.19 -71.83
C VAL A 158 25.24 -14.25 -72.95
N LEU A 159 25.45 -12.96 -72.66
CA LEU A 159 25.88 -11.99 -73.66
C LEU A 159 27.24 -12.35 -74.27
N LEU A 160 28.22 -12.75 -73.44
CA LEU A 160 29.55 -13.17 -73.92
C LEU A 160 29.47 -14.42 -74.83
N VAL A 161 28.63 -15.39 -74.48
CA VAL A 161 28.37 -16.57 -75.32
C VAL A 161 27.77 -16.15 -76.65
N VAL A 162 26.74 -15.30 -76.65
CA VAL A 162 26.10 -14.79 -77.87
C VAL A 162 27.12 -14.07 -78.76
N VAL A 163 27.92 -13.15 -78.21
CA VAL A 163 28.97 -12.44 -78.96
C VAL A 163 29.99 -13.42 -79.55
N LYS A 164 30.37 -14.47 -78.81
CA LYS A 164 31.33 -15.48 -79.30
C LYS A 164 30.73 -16.32 -80.42
N VAL A 165 29.46 -16.74 -80.31
CA VAL A 165 28.74 -17.47 -81.36
C VAL A 165 28.61 -16.61 -82.61
N VAL A 166 28.19 -15.35 -82.49
CA VAL A 166 28.07 -14.43 -83.64
C VAL A 166 29.42 -14.24 -84.33
N LYS A 167 30.52 -14.05 -83.58
CA LYS A 167 31.86 -13.97 -84.17
C LYS A 167 32.24 -15.24 -84.95
N VAL A 168 31.92 -16.43 -84.42
CA VAL A 168 32.19 -17.71 -85.11
C VAL A 168 31.37 -17.83 -86.39
N VAL A 169 30.08 -17.48 -86.35
CA VAL A 169 29.20 -17.51 -87.54
C VAL A 169 29.71 -16.57 -88.63
N VAL A 170 30.10 -15.34 -88.27
CA VAL A 170 30.65 -14.37 -89.25
C VAL A 170 31.96 -14.85 -89.87
N VAL A 171 32.84 -15.49 -89.10
CA VAL A 171 34.09 -16.08 -89.63
C VAL A 171 33.79 -17.22 -90.60
N LEU A 172 32.85 -18.09 -90.26
CA LEU A 172 32.44 -19.20 -91.15
C LEU A 172 31.79 -18.67 -92.43
N GLU A 173 30.92 -17.66 -92.37
CA GLU A 173 30.37 -17.03 -93.57
C GLU A 173 31.47 -16.41 -94.44
N ALA A 174 32.48 -15.77 -93.84
CA ALA A 174 33.62 -15.26 -94.59
C ALA A 174 34.43 -16.38 -95.27
N GLU A 175 34.65 -17.51 -94.60
CA GLU A 175 35.33 -18.68 -95.19
C GLU A 175 34.50 -19.31 -96.33
N VAL A 176 33.18 -19.48 -96.15
CA VAL A 176 32.31 -20.04 -97.20
C VAL A 176 32.25 -19.12 -98.41
N VAL A 177 32.15 -17.80 -98.22
CA VAL A 177 32.18 -16.84 -99.34
C VAL A 177 33.50 -16.93 -100.10
N VAL A 178 34.64 -17.06 -99.41
CA VAL A 178 35.94 -17.24 -100.07
C VAL A 178 35.99 -18.55 -100.86
N VAL A 179 35.45 -19.65 -100.33
CA VAL A 179 35.42 -20.93 -101.06
C VAL A 179 34.51 -20.88 -102.28
N VAL A 180 33.35 -20.22 -102.21
CA VAL A 180 32.42 -20.09 -103.36
C VAL A 180 32.96 -19.15 -104.45
N VAL A 181 33.81 -18.17 -104.11
CA VAL A 181 34.40 -17.24 -105.09
C VAL A 181 35.65 -17.82 -105.79
N VAL A 182 36.27 -18.86 -105.22
CA VAL A 182 37.51 -19.47 -105.73
C VAL A 182 37.24 -20.77 -106.52
N VAL A 183 35.99 -21.18 -106.65
CA VAL A 183 35.50 -22.28 -107.53
C VAL A 183 34.74 -21.69 -108.71
#